data_AF-A0A9X8R782-F1
#
_entry.id   AF-A0A9X8R782-F1
#
_cell.length_a   1.000
_cell.length_b   1.000
_cell.length_c   1.000
_cell.angle_alpha   90.00
_cell.angle_beta   90.00
_cell.angle_gamma   90.00
#
_symmetry.space_group_name_H-M   'P 1'
#
loop_
_entity.id
_entity.type
_entity.pdbx_description
1 polymer ?
#
loop_
_entity_poly.entity_id
_entity_poly.type
_entity_poly.pdbx_seq_one_letter_code
_entity_poly.pdbx_strand_id
1 'polypeptide(L)'
;MAAGDEDAELAGLVPAAAQGDRRALQRIISIIHPRVLRYARARIGGGRMPTPEDVAQEICLAVATSIDRYNDTGRPFMAFVYGIAFNKVADAHRAMARDKLSPVEEVPDTEVATITPEDAAMVSVGSNGLNDKKCV
;
A
#
# COMPACT_ATOMS: atom_id res chain seq x y z
N MET A 1 -25.20 9.46 4.18
CA MET A 1 -25.50 9.58 2.74
C MET A 1 -25.58 8.17 2.20
N ALA A 2 -26.69 7.78 1.59
CA ALA A 2 -26.84 6.43 1.06
C ALA A 2 -25.92 6.26 -0.16
N ALA A 3 -25.51 5.03 -0.48
CA ALA A 3 -24.67 4.78 -1.65
C ALA A 3 -25.29 5.34 -2.96
N GLY A 4 -26.63 5.33 -3.06
CA GLY A 4 -27.37 5.88 -4.19
C GLY A 4 -27.35 7.41 -4.29
N ASP A 5 -27.22 8.13 -3.18
CA ASP A 5 -27.12 9.61 -3.19
C ASP A 5 -25.78 10.06 -3.81
N GLU A 6 -24.70 9.38 -3.45
CA GLU A 6 -23.36 9.63 -4.02
C GLU A 6 -23.30 9.25 -5.50
N ASP A 7 -23.96 8.17 -5.91
CA ASP A 7 -24.01 7.76 -7.31
C ASP A 7 -24.77 8.80 -8.17
N ALA A 8 -25.86 9.36 -7.64
CA ALA A 8 -26.60 10.45 -8.30
C ALA A 8 -25.79 11.75 -8.36
N GLU A 9 -25.08 12.11 -7.28
CA GLU A 9 -24.18 13.27 -7.25
C GLU A 9 -23.07 13.13 -8.29
N LEU A 10 -22.42 11.96 -8.36
CA LEU A 10 -21.39 11.68 -9.36
C LEU A 10 -21.93 11.81 -10.78
N ALA A 11 -23.12 11.26 -11.05
CA ALA A 11 -23.76 11.37 -12.36
C ALA A 11 -24.00 12.83 -12.78
N GLY A 12 -24.33 13.70 -11.84
CA GLY A 12 -24.51 15.14 -12.10
C GLY A 12 -23.20 15.90 -12.36
N LEU A 13 -22.08 15.47 -11.76
CA LEU A 13 -20.78 16.15 -11.87
C LEU A 13 -20.00 15.76 -13.13
N VAL A 14 -20.13 14.51 -13.57
CA VAL A 14 -19.33 13.94 -14.67
C VAL A 14 -19.42 14.75 -15.97
N PRO A 15 -20.61 15.20 -16.45
CA PRO A 15 -20.70 15.99 -17.68
C PRO A 15 -19.92 17.30 -17.64
N ALA A 16 -19.95 18.01 -16.51
CA ALA A 16 -19.21 19.25 -16.34
C ALA A 16 -17.70 19.00 -16.28
N ALA A 17 -17.28 17.97 -15.54
CA ALA A 17 -15.86 17.60 -15.45
C ALA A 17 -15.29 17.15 -16.80
N ALA A 18 -16.07 16.43 -17.62
CA ALA A 18 -15.69 16.02 -18.97
C ALA A 18 -15.50 17.23 -19.92
N GLN A 19 -16.18 18.34 -19.66
CA GLN A 19 -16.01 19.61 -20.37
C GLN A 19 -14.86 20.48 -19.82
N GLY A 20 -14.10 19.97 -18.84
CA GLY A 20 -12.96 20.66 -18.25
C GLY A 20 -13.28 21.49 -17.00
N ASP A 21 -14.47 21.37 -16.42
CA ASP A 21 -14.77 22.02 -15.13
C ASP A 21 -13.92 21.41 -14.01
N ARG A 22 -12.91 22.17 -13.57
CA ARG A 22 -12.00 21.78 -12.50
C ARG A 22 -12.70 21.58 -11.16
N ARG A 23 -13.75 22.36 -10.85
CA ARG A 23 -14.48 22.22 -9.58
C ARG A 23 -15.29 20.93 -9.56
N ALA A 24 -15.93 20.60 -10.67
CA ALA A 24 -16.62 19.33 -10.82
C ALA A 24 -15.66 18.15 -10.68
N LEU A 25 -14.50 18.21 -11.34
CA LEU A 25 -13.46 17.18 -11.21
C LEU A 25 -12.95 17.04 -9.77
N GLN A 26 -12.65 18.16 -9.08
CA GLN A 26 -12.24 18.14 -7.68
C GLN A 26 -13.29 17.49 -6.78
N ARG A 27 -14.58 17.79 -7.01
CA ARG A 27 -15.67 17.19 -6.25
C ARG A 27 -15.75 15.68 -6.51
N ILE A 28 -15.64 15.24 -7.76
CA ILE A 28 -15.59 13.81 -8.10
C ILE A 28 -14.44 13.12 -7.35
N ILE A 29 -13.23 13.67 -7.41
CA ILE A 29 -12.04 13.12 -6.73
C ILE A 29 -12.31 13.02 -5.22
N SER A 30 -12.91 14.05 -4.60
CA SER A 30 -13.23 14.04 -3.16
C SER A 30 -14.18 12.90 -2.76
N ILE A 31 -15.13 12.55 -3.63
CA ILE A 31 -16.10 11.48 -3.41
C ILE A 31 -15.43 10.10 -3.59
N ILE A 32 -14.64 9.93 -4.65
CA ILE A 32 -14.09 8.61 -5.00
C ILE A 32 -12.86 8.23 -4.17
N HIS A 33 -12.04 9.20 -3.75
CA HIS A 33 -10.77 8.96 -3.06
C HIS A 33 -10.90 8.02 -1.84
N PRO A 34 -11.77 8.27 -0.85
CA PRO A 34 -11.90 7.38 0.30
C PRO A 34 -12.35 5.95 -0.09
N ARG A 35 -13.14 5.81 -1.16
CA ARG A 35 -13.63 4.52 -1.66
C ARG A 35 -12.50 3.71 -2.32
N VAL A 36 -11.69 4.35 -3.16
CA VAL A 36 -10.57 3.69 -3.84
C VAL A 36 -9.42 3.40 -2.89
N LEU A 37 -9.19 4.26 -1.88
CA LEU A 37 -8.23 3.99 -0.82
C LEU A 37 -8.62 2.75 0.00
N ARG A 38 -9.89 2.63 0.39
CA ARG A 38 -10.39 1.42 1.05
C ARG A 38 -10.23 0.18 0.16
N TYR A 39 -10.51 0.31 -1.12
CA TYR A 39 -10.34 -0.78 -2.09
C TYR A 39 -8.88 -1.24 -2.21
N ALA A 40 -7.94 -0.29 -2.27
CA ALA A 40 -6.51 -0.53 -2.36
C ALA A 40 -5.98 -1.18 -1.07
N ARG A 41 -6.31 -0.65 0.12
CA ARG A 41 -5.89 -1.21 1.42
C ARG A 41 -6.36 -2.66 1.61
N ALA A 42 -7.53 -3.02 1.08
CA ALA A 42 -8.03 -4.39 1.13
C ALA A 42 -7.25 -5.38 0.25
N ARG A 43 -6.39 -4.90 -0.66
CA ARG A 43 -5.68 -5.73 -1.66
C ARG A 43 -4.17 -5.60 -1.62
N ILE A 44 -3.68 -4.50 -1.08
CA ILE A 44 -2.27 -4.16 -1.00
C ILE A 44 -1.89 -4.14 0.48
N GLY A 45 -0.89 -4.95 0.84
CA GLY A 45 -0.40 -5.07 2.19
C GLY A 45 1.09 -5.43 2.22
N GLY A 46 1.66 -5.55 3.42
CA GLY A 46 3.05 -6.00 3.60
C GLY A 46 4.10 -4.89 3.58
N GLY A 47 3.72 -3.62 3.74
CA GLY A 47 4.66 -2.50 4.00
C GLY A 47 5.64 -2.18 2.87
N ARG A 48 5.47 -2.79 1.69
CA ARG A 48 6.31 -2.60 0.51
C ARG A 48 5.65 -1.66 -0.49
N MET A 49 6.46 -1.08 -1.38
CA MET A 49 5.98 -0.23 -2.46
C MET A 49 5.38 -1.05 -3.60
N PRO A 50 4.36 -0.52 -4.29
CA PRO A 50 3.66 0.74 -3.98
C PRO A 50 2.70 0.59 -2.79
N THR A 51 2.56 1.65 -1.99
CA THR A 51 1.62 1.66 -0.86
C THR A 51 0.16 1.75 -1.34
N PRO A 52 -0.83 1.39 -0.50
CA PRO A 52 -2.23 1.62 -0.82
C PRO A 52 -2.56 3.07 -1.17
N GLU A 53 -1.90 4.03 -0.51
CA GLU A 53 -2.01 5.46 -0.75
C GLU A 53 -1.45 5.85 -2.13
N ASP A 54 -0.34 5.26 -2.56
CA ASP A 54 0.21 5.47 -3.91
C ASP A 54 -0.75 4.97 -4.98
N VAL A 55 -1.30 3.76 -4.79
CA VAL A 55 -2.25 3.18 -5.73
C VAL A 55 -3.56 3.99 -5.77
N ALA A 56 -4.05 4.47 -4.62
CA ALA A 56 -5.22 5.34 -4.59
C ALA A 56 -4.99 6.64 -5.38
N GLN A 57 -3.81 7.25 -5.26
CA GLN A 57 -3.44 8.44 -6.03
C GLN A 57 -3.36 8.15 -7.52
N GLU A 58 -2.74 7.04 -7.94
CA GLU A 58 -2.70 6.63 -9.34
C GLU A 58 -4.09 6.42 -9.94
N ILE A 59 -5.02 5.85 -9.15
CA ILE A 59 -6.42 5.69 -9.57
C ILE A 59 -7.07 7.06 -9.77
N CYS A 60 -6.90 7.99 -8.83
CA CYS A 60 -7.45 9.34 -8.94
C CYS A 60 -6.88 10.09 -10.15
N LEU A 61 -5.58 9.97 -10.41
CA LEU A 61 -4.93 10.54 -11.58
C LEU A 61 -5.45 9.92 -12.89
N ALA A 62 -5.61 8.60 -12.94
CA ALA A 62 -6.15 7.90 -14.09
C ALA A 62 -7.60 8.32 -14.38
N VAL A 63 -8.43 8.49 -13.35
CA VAL A 63 -9.78 9.05 -13.50
C VAL A 63 -9.72 10.47 -14.06
N ALA A 64 -8.91 11.36 -13.48
CA ALA A 64 -8.79 12.75 -13.92
C ALA A 64 -8.34 12.91 -15.38
N THR A 65 -7.49 11.99 -15.87
CA THR A 65 -6.95 12.01 -17.23
C THR A 65 -7.79 11.25 -18.27
N SER A 66 -8.85 10.57 -17.83
CA SER A 66 -9.76 9.80 -18.69
C SER A 66 -11.19 10.29 -18.68
N ILE A 67 -11.52 11.25 -17.82
CA ILE A 67 -12.88 11.75 -17.63
C ILE A 67 -13.46 12.45 -18.87
N ASP A 68 -12.60 13.08 -19.68
CA ASP A 68 -12.93 13.69 -20.97
C ASP A 68 -13.43 12.68 -22.01
N ARG A 69 -12.95 11.43 -21.90
CA ARG A 69 -13.29 10.31 -22.78
C ARG A 69 -14.32 9.36 -22.16
N TYR A 70 -14.85 9.68 -20.97
CA TYR A 70 -15.87 8.86 -20.35
C TYR A 70 -17.18 8.96 -21.13
N ASN A 71 -17.73 7.81 -21.50
CA ASN A 71 -19.04 7.69 -22.10
C ASN A 71 -19.99 6.99 -21.12
N ASP A 72 -21.16 7.57 -20.91
CA ASP A 72 -22.19 6.91 -20.10
C ASP A 72 -22.71 5.67 -20.83
N THR A 73 -22.69 4.54 -20.13
CA THR A 73 -23.10 3.22 -20.64
C THR A 73 -24.31 2.67 -19.89
N GLY A 74 -25.01 3.52 -19.13
CA GLY A 74 -26.12 3.12 -18.25
C GLY A 74 -25.64 2.40 -16.98
N ARG A 75 -24.35 2.50 -16.65
CA ARG A 75 -23.75 1.96 -15.43
C ARG A 75 -23.27 3.12 -14.55
N PRO A 76 -23.36 3.00 -13.22
CA PRO A 76 -22.85 4.03 -12.32
C PRO A 76 -21.38 4.37 -12.61
N PHE A 77 -21.02 5.64 -12.51
CA PHE A 77 -19.64 6.10 -12.72
C PHE A 77 -18.61 5.33 -11.86
N MET A 78 -19.00 4.94 -10.64
CA MET A 78 -18.17 4.11 -9.77
C MET A 78 -17.75 2.77 -10.40
N ALA A 79 -18.55 2.19 -11.31
CA ALA A 79 -18.16 0.97 -12.02
C ALA A 79 -16.93 1.20 -12.92
N PHE A 80 -16.87 2.35 -13.59
CA PHE A 80 -15.71 2.77 -14.38
C PHE A 80 -14.48 2.99 -13.48
N VAL A 81 -14.65 3.67 -12.35
CA VAL A 81 -13.59 3.89 -11.36
C VAL A 81 -13.04 2.57 -10.83
N TYR A 82 -13.90 1.59 -10.52
CA TYR A 82 -13.45 0.28 -10.06
C TYR A 82 -12.74 -0.54 -11.15
N GLY A 83 -13.09 -0.35 -12.43
CA GLY A 83 -12.34 -0.92 -13.54
C GLY A 83 -10.89 -0.42 -13.58
N ILE A 84 -10.70 0.90 -13.43
CA ILE A 84 -9.35 1.50 -13.30
C ILE A 84 -8.64 0.95 -12.06
N ALA A 85 -9.33 0.93 -10.91
CA ALA A 85 -8.75 0.47 -9.65
C ALA A 85 -8.27 -0.98 -9.69
N PHE A 86 -9.03 -1.86 -10.34
CA PHE A 86 -8.64 -3.25 -10.53
C PHE A 86 -7.33 -3.37 -11.31
N ASN A 87 -7.21 -2.66 -12.43
CA ASN A 87 -6.00 -2.67 -13.24
C ASN A 87 -4.79 -2.15 -12.46
N LYS A 88 -4.96 -1.03 -11.73
CA LYS A 88 -3.88 -0.43 -10.92
C LYS A 88 -3.41 -1.33 -9.78
N VAL A 89 -4.32 -2.02 -9.10
CA VAL A 89 -3.92 -3.00 -8.08
C VAL A 89 -3.20 -4.20 -8.71
N ALA A 90 -3.65 -4.69 -9.87
CA ALA A 90 -2.96 -5.78 -10.55
C ALA A 90 -1.53 -5.38 -10.97
N ASP A 91 -1.35 -4.14 -11.44
CA ASP A 91 -0.04 -3.58 -11.77
C ASP A 91 0.86 -3.49 -10.52
N ALA A 92 0.31 -3.05 -9.38
CA ALA A 92 1.01 -3.00 -8.10
C ALA A 92 1.49 -4.39 -7.63
N HIS A 93 0.64 -5.42 -7.72
CA HIS A 93 1.04 -6.79 -7.41
C HIS A 93 2.14 -7.30 -8.33
N ARG A 94 2.09 -6.97 -9.62
CA ARG A 94 3.18 -7.31 -10.57
C ARG A 94 4.48 -6.59 -10.23
N ALA A 95 4.43 -5.33 -9.78
CA ALA A 95 5.61 -4.60 -9.34
C ALA A 95 6.26 -5.26 -8.11
N MET A 96 5.47 -5.59 -7.10
CA MET A 96 5.94 -6.27 -5.87
C MET A 96 6.55 -7.65 -6.17
N ALA A 97 5.97 -8.41 -7.10
CA ALA A 97 6.50 -9.71 -7.49
C ALA A 97 7.87 -9.59 -8.18
N ARG A 98 8.09 -8.54 -9.00
CA ARG A 98 9.39 -8.28 -9.63
C ARG A 98 10.44 -7.80 -8.64
N ASP A 99 10.05 -6.98 -7.66
CA ASP A 99 10.95 -6.52 -6.60
C ASP A 99 11.50 -7.70 -5.80
N LYS A 100 10.64 -8.68 -5.49
CA LYS A 100 11.07 -9.96 -4.87
C LYS A 100 12.07 -10.74 -5.75
N LEU A 101 12.03 -10.58 -7.06
CA LEU A 101 12.92 -11.24 -8.03
C LEU A 101 14.19 -10.44 -8.33
N SER A 102 14.36 -9.25 -7.73
CA SER A 102 15.58 -8.46 -7.78
C SER A 102 16.23 -8.46 -6.38
N PRO A 103 16.99 -9.50 -6.00
CA PRO A 103 17.58 -9.60 -4.68
C PRO A 103 18.70 -8.55 -4.57
N VAL A 104 18.42 -7.41 -3.94
CA VAL A 104 19.41 -6.89 -3.01
C VAL A 104 19.19 -7.74 -1.76
N GLU A 105 20.09 -8.69 -1.58
CA GLU A 105 20.21 -9.52 -0.39
C GLU A 105 20.11 -8.62 0.84
N GLU A 106 18.98 -8.70 1.54
CA GLU A 106 18.81 -8.11 2.85
C GLU A 106 19.74 -8.90 3.76
N VAL A 107 21.00 -8.48 3.86
CA VAL A 107 21.98 -9.01 4.81
C VAL A 107 21.31 -8.88 6.17
N PRO A 108 21.01 -9.98 6.88
CA PRO A 108 20.49 -9.89 8.22
C PRO A 108 21.56 -9.18 9.05
N ASP A 109 21.23 -8.01 9.61
CA ASP A 109 22.09 -7.30 10.56
C ASP A 109 22.07 -8.11 11.87
N THR A 110 22.77 -9.24 11.84
CA THR A 110 23.10 -10.00 13.03
C THR A 110 24.33 -9.30 13.57
N GLU A 111 24.19 -8.61 14.69
CA GLU A 111 25.33 -8.21 15.49
C GLU A 111 26.11 -9.49 15.84
N VAL A 112 27.12 -9.81 15.03
CA VAL A 112 28.13 -10.78 15.43
C VAL A 112 28.93 -10.05 16.49
N ALA A 113 28.52 -10.23 17.75
CA ALA A 113 29.40 -9.99 18.88
C ALA A 113 30.53 -11.03 18.77
N THR A 114 31.47 -10.80 17.85
CA THR A 114 32.78 -11.43 17.90
C THR A 114 33.44 -10.88 19.15
N ILE A 115 33.32 -11.63 20.23
CA ILE A 115 34.31 -11.64 21.30
C ILE A 115 35.64 -11.85 20.58
N THR A 116 36.45 -10.80 20.47
CA THR A 116 37.75 -10.93 19.85
C THR A 116 38.67 -11.72 20.80
N PRO A 117 39.63 -12.50 20.28
CA PRO A 117 40.43 -13.40 21.12
C PRO A 117 41.32 -12.65 22.14
N GLU A 118 41.47 -11.34 22.00
CA GLU A 118 42.29 -10.51 22.90
C GLU A 118 41.69 -10.19 24.28
N ASP A 119 40.39 -10.42 24.52
CA ASP A 119 39.76 -10.15 25.84
C ASP A 119 39.83 -11.33 26.84
N ALA A 120 40.43 -12.46 26.45
CA ALA A 120 40.54 -13.64 27.31
C ALA A 120 41.63 -13.56 28.41
N ALA A 121 42.20 -12.38 28.68
CA ALA A 121 43.40 -12.26 29.52
C ALA A 121 43.36 -11.15 30.60
N MET A 122 42.22 -10.86 31.22
CA MET A 122 42.10 -10.19 32.54
C MET A 122 40.66 -10.46 33.01
N VAL A 123 40.33 -11.07 34.15
CA VAL A 123 40.72 -10.77 35.52
C VAL A 123 40.54 -12.03 36.38
N SER A 124 41.51 -12.26 37.25
CA SER A 124 41.55 -13.29 38.28
C SER A 124 40.66 -13.00 39.50
N VAL A 125 40.28 -14.08 40.19
CA VAL A 125 39.89 -14.19 41.63
C VAL A 125 38.41 -14.10 41.97
N GLY A 126 37.90 -15.19 42.57
CA GLY A 126 36.74 -15.16 43.46
C GLY A 126 36.03 -16.51 43.63
N SER A 127 36.53 -17.37 44.53
CA SER A 127 35.92 -18.65 44.93
C SER A 127 34.54 -18.52 45.63
N ASN A 128 33.61 -19.40 45.29
CA ASN A 128 32.61 -20.11 46.14
C ASN A 128 31.65 -20.84 45.18
N GLY A 129 31.19 -22.07 45.34
CA GLY A 129 31.11 -22.97 46.49
C GLY A 129 29.80 -23.77 46.29
N LEU A 130 29.92 -25.10 46.22
CA LEU A 130 28.88 -26.14 46.38
C LEU A 130 27.55 -26.01 45.59
N ASN A 131 27.25 -27.04 44.78
CA ASN A 131 26.19 -27.98 45.17
C ASN A 131 26.26 -29.30 44.37
N ASP A 132 26.60 -30.37 45.07
CA ASP A 132 26.22 -31.75 44.78
C ASP A 132 24.74 -31.87 44.42
N LYS A 133 24.38 -32.54 43.30
CA LYS A 133 23.18 -33.41 43.18
C LYS A 133 23.35 -34.48 42.07
N LYS A 134 23.94 -35.60 42.48
CA LYS A 134 23.50 -37.00 42.27
C LYS A 134 22.89 -37.41 40.92
N CYS A 135 23.75 -38.08 40.15
CA CYS A 135 23.56 -39.35 39.43
C CYS A 135 22.26 -40.13 39.72
N VAL A 136 21.54 -40.46 38.64
CA VAL A 136 20.80 -41.72 38.43
C VAL A 136 21.35 -42.34 37.16
#